data_AF-A0A8J8YF40-F1
#
_entry.id   AF-A0A8J8YF40-F1
#
_cell.length_a   1.000
_cell.length_b   1.000
_cell.length_c   1.000
_cell.angle_alpha   90.00
_cell.angle_beta   90.00
_cell.angle_gamma   90.00
#
_symmetry.space_group_name_H-M   'P 1'
#
loop_
_entity.id
_entity.type
_entity.pdbx_description
1 polymer ?
#
loop_
_entity_poly.entity_id
_entity_poly.type
_entity_poly.pdbx_seq_one_letter_code
_entity_poly.pdbx_strand_id
1 'polypeptide(L)'
;MALRALYNEIRSMKVRDVPAYLKPRLTWDNVKKSADQAVDRYIEKYIDTSSPDPLYHVCIGGMIFSYFVNLPWERAHLAHLEEMERTGGKH
;
A
#
# COMPACT_ATOMS: atom_id res chain seq x y z
N MET A 1 -2.34 -6.39 17.46
CA MET A 1 -1.22 -6.85 18.31
C MET A 1 -0.15 -7.62 17.54
N ALA A 2 -0.51 -8.53 16.62
CA ALA A 2 0.45 -9.34 15.85
C ALA A 2 1.51 -8.54 15.07
N LEU A 3 1.12 -7.43 14.42
CA LEU A 3 2.06 -6.59 13.66
C LEU A 3 3.09 -5.89 14.56
N ARG A 4 2.68 -5.46 15.77
CA ARG A 4 3.60 -4.87 16.76
C ARG A 4 4.60 -5.90 17.27
N ALA A 5 4.15 -7.13 17.53
CA ALA A 5 5.03 -8.22 17.93
C ALA A 5 6.05 -8.56 16.83
N LEU A 6 5.58 -8.71 15.58
CA LEU A 6 6.44 -8.94 14.43
C LEU A 6 7.48 -7.83 14.25
N TYR A 7 7.07 -6.55 14.37
CA TYR A 7 7.99 -5.42 14.28
C TYR A 7 9.05 -5.44 15.39
N ASN A 8 8.65 -5.70 16.64
CA ASN A 8 9.56 -5.77 17.77
C ASN A 8 10.56 -6.92 17.62
N GLU A 9 10.12 -8.07 17.11
CA GLU A 9 10.99 -9.21 16.81
C GLU A 9 11.99 -8.87 15.70
N ILE A 10 11.53 -8.30 14.57
CA ILE A 10 12.42 -7.88 13.46
C ILE A 10 13.42 -6.83 13.92
N ARG A 11 12.99 -5.86 14.73
CA ARG A 11 13.86 -4.82 15.29
C ARG A 11 14.97 -5.39 16.17
N SER A 12 14.72 -6.51 16.85
CA SER A 12 15.71 -7.17 17.72
C SER A 12 16.68 -8.09 16.96
N MET A 13 16.40 -8.43 15.70
CA MET A 13 17.24 -9.30 14.88
C MET A 13 18.31 -8.53 14.11
N LYS A 14 19.44 -9.20 13.81
CA LYS A 14 20.42 -8.65 12.86
C LYS A 14 19.81 -8.67 11.47
N VAL A 15 20.10 -7.64 10.67
CA VAL A 15 19.59 -7.49 9.29
C VAL A 15 19.87 -8.73 8.41
N ARG A 16 20.98 -9.43 8.68
CA ARG A 16 21.36 -10.66 7.96
C ARG A 16 20.47 -11.86 8.26
N ASP A 17 19.83 -11.90 9.42
CA ASP A 17 19.00 -13.02 9.89
C ASP A 17 17.51 -12.84 9.52
N VAL A 18 17.13 -11.60 9.18
CA VAL A 18 15.76 -11.22 8.78
C VAL A 18 15.25 -12.04 7.58
N PRO A 19 16.03 -12.25 6.49
CA PRO A 19 15.57 -13.05 5.36
C PRO A 19 15.24 -14.49 5.77
N ALA A 20 16.07 -15.12 6.61
CA ALA A 20 15.84 -16.49 7.07
C ALA A 20 14.57 -16.61 7.93
N TYR A 21 14.28 -15.59 8.74
CA TYR A 21 13.08 -15.52 9.58
C TYR A 21 11.80 -15.24 8.77
N LEU A 22 11.87 -14.41 7.73
CA LEU A 22 10.73 -14.01 6.91
C LEU A 22 10.37 -15.04 5.82
N LYS A 23 11.37 -15.69 5.22
CA LYS A 23 11.18 -16.63 4.11
C LYS A 23 10.15 -17.74 4.38
N PRO A 24 10.11 -18.41 5.55
CA PRO A 24 9.08 -19.41 5.84
C PRO A 24 7.69 -18.81 6.13
N ARG A 25 7.61 -17.53 6.53
CA ARG A 25 6.34 -16.83 6.80
C ARG A 25 5.74 -16.22 5.53
N LEU A 26 6.57 -15.83 4.57
CA LEU A 26 6.20 -15.29 3.26
C LEU A 26 6.20 -16.37 2.17
N THR A 27 5.89 -17.62 2.51
CA THR A 27 5.65 -18.64 1.49
C THR A 27 4.35 -18.32 0.75
N TRP A 28 4.33 -18.63 -0.55
CA TRP A 28 3.15 -18.41 -1.40
C TRP A 28 1.87 -19.04 -0.83
N ASP A 29 1.98 -20.22 -0.22
CA ASP A 29 0.85 -20.91 0.40
C ASP A 29 0.31 -20.15 1.62
N ASN A 30 1.19 -19.64 2.48
CA ASN A 30 0.78 -18.87 3.65
C ASN A 30 0.18 -17.51 3.25
N VAL A 31 0.74 -16.88 2.21
CA VAL A 31 0.20 -15.63 1.66
C VAL A 31 -1.18 -15.86 1.07
N LYS A 32 -1.36 -16.89 0.25
CA LYS A 32 -2.65 -17.23 -0.36
C LYS A 32 -3.70 -17.52 0.71
N LYS A 33 -3.40 -18.40 1.67
CA LYS A 33 -4.31 -18.72 2.77
C LYS A 33 -4.68 -17.49 3.59
N SER A 34 -3.72 -16.61 3.88
CA SER A 34 -3.98 -15.38 4.63
C SER A 34 -4.84 -14.39 3.85
N ALA A 35 -4.64 -14.31 2.53
CA ALA A 35 -5.44 -13.49 1.64
C ALA A 35 -6.88 -14.00 1.55
N ASP A 36 -7.08 -15.31 1.32
CA ASP A 36 -8.39 -15.95 1.28
C ASP A 36 -9.16 -15.67 2.59
N GLN A 37 -8.52 -15.91 3.75
CA GLN A 37 -9.11 -15.59 5.06
C GLN A 37 -9.41 -14.10 5.30
N ALA A 38 -8.64 -13.20 4.69
CA ALA A 38 -8.91 -11.77 4.78
C ALA A 38 -10.12 -11.37 3.93
N VAL A 39 -10.25 -11.96 2.73
CA VAL A 39 -11.39 -11.79 1.84
C VAL A 39 -12.66 -12.34 2.48
N ASP A 40 -12.63 -13.57 2.99
CA ASP A 40 -13.80 -14.19 3.63
C ASP A 40 -14.34 -13.34 4.79
N ARG A 41 -13.45 -12.87 5.68
CA ARG A 41 -13.84 -11.98 6.78
C ARG A 41 -14.36 -10.63 6.31
N TYR A 42 -13.89 -10.13 5.18
CA TYR A 42 -14.38 -8.88 4.60
C TYR A 42 -15.79 -9.06 4.01
N ILE A 43 -16.03 -10.18 3.32
CA ILE A 43 -17.35 -10.56 2.79
C ILE A 43 -18.34 -10.67 3.94
N GLU A 44 -18.02 -11.46 4.97
CA GLU A 44 -18.87 -11.66 6.14
C GLU A 44 -19.21 -10.33 6.82
N LYS A 45 -18.21 -9.45 6.97
CA LYS A 45 -18.37 -8.20 7.71
C LYS A 45 -19.16 -7.12 6.97
N TYR A 46 -19.05 -7.05 5.65
CA TYR A 46 -19.56 -5.91 4.89
C TYR A 46 -20.55 -6.28 3.79
N ILE A 47 -20.38 -7.43 3.13
CA ILE A 47 -21.25 -7.86 2.04
C ILE A 47 -22.48 -8.56 2.63
N ASP A 48 -22.29 -9.53 3.51
CA ASP A 48 -23.41 -10.30 4.08
C ASP A 48 -24.28 -9.45 5.00
N THR A 49 -23.69 -8.44 5.65
CA THR A 49 -24.43 -7.46 6.45
C THR A 49 -25.08 -6.35 5.63
N SER A 50 -24.99 -6.38 4.29
CA SER A 50 -25.50 -5.33 3.39
C SER A 50 -24.98 -3.91 3.73
N SER A 51 -23.71 -3.79 4.12
CA SER A 51 -23.11 -2.49 4.43
C SER A 51 -22.81 -1.70 3.15
N PRO A 52 -22.99 -0.37 3.12
CA PRO A 52 -22.55 0.49 2.02
C PRO A 52 -21.03 0.72 2.01
N ASP A 53 -20.30 0.35 3.07
CA ASP A 53 -18.87 0.60 3.23
C ASP A 53 -17.99 0.13 2.05
N PRO A 54 -18.26 -1.01 1.39
CA PRO A 54 -17.48 -1.43 0.22
C PRO A 54 -17.47 -0.40 -0.91
N LEU A 55 -18.58 0.32 -1.12
CA LEU A 55 -18.63 1.40 -2.11
C LEU A 55 -17.67 2.53 -1.71
N TYR A 56 -17.69 2.94 -0.45
CA TYR A 56 -16.81 3.99 0.05
C TYR A 56 -15.34 3.58 0.00
N HIS A 57 -15.00 2.32 0.32
CA HIS A 57 -13.64 1.82 0.18
C HIS A 57 -13.12 1.91 -1.26
N VAL A 58 -13.98 1.61 -2.25
CA VAL A 58 -13.62 1.75 -3.66
C VAL A 58 -13.50 3.22 -4.07
N CYS A 59 -14.44 4.08 -3.69
CA CYS A 59 -14.39 5.51 -4.03
C CYS A 59 -13.18 6.21 -3.42
N ILE A 60 -12.96 6.02 -2.11
CA ILE A 60 -11.85 6.63 -1.38
C ILE A 60 -10.52 6.02 -1.83
N GLY A 61 -10.47 4.68 -1.95
CA GLY A 61 -9.28 3.98 -2.42
C GLY A 61 -8.89 4.38 -3.84
N GLY A 62 -9.86 4.50 -4.74
CA GLY A 62 -9.66 4.95 -6.12
C GLY A 62 -9.15 6.39 -6.19
N MET A 63 -9.67 7.28 -5.35
CA MET A 63 -9.20 8.67 -5.25
C MET A 63 -7.76 8.76 -4.74
N ILE A 64 -7.41 8.00 -3.71
CA ILE A 64 -6.04 7.98 -3.18
C ILE A 64 -5.07 7.38 -4.21
N PHE A 65 -5.47 6.28 -4.84
CA PHE A 65 -4.66 5.61 -5.86
C PHE A 65 -4.42 6.52 -7.07
N SER A 66 -5.45 7.24 -7.54
CA SER A 66 -5.31 8.15 -8.69
C SER A 66 -4.30 9.26 -8.41
N TYR A 67 -4.28 9.81 -7.19
CA TYR A 67 -3.27 10.78 -6.78
C TYR A 67 -1.85 10.19 -6.84
N PHE A 68 -1.65 8.99 -6.30
CA PHE A 68 -0.33 8.34 -6.33
C PHE A 68 0.15 8.03 -7.76
N VAL A 69 -0.75 7.63 -8.65
CA VAL A 69 -0.42 7.39 -10.06
C VAL A 69 -0.08 8.70 -10.78
N ASN A 70 -0.76 9.80 -10.45
CA ASN A 70 -0.53 11.09 -11.08
C ASN A 70 0.69 11.85 -10.51
N LEU A 71 1.13 11.52 -9.30
CA LEU A 71 2.19 12.24 -8.58
C LEU A 71 3.50 12.42 -9.38
N PRO A 72 4.03 11.42 -10.12
CA PRO A 72 5.25 11.60 -10.90
C PRO A 72 5.09 12.63 -12.02
N TRP A 73 3.93 12.65 -12.66
CA TRP A 73 3.60 13.59 -13.74
C TRP A 73 3.44 15.01 -13.21
N GLU A 74 2.75 15.17 -12.10
CA GLU A 74 2.62 16.45 -11.41
C GLU A 74 4.00 17.01 -11.01
N ARG A 75 4.89 16.15 -10.49
CA ARG A 75 6.27 16.55 -10.17
C ARG A 75 7.08 16.97 -11.40
N ALA A 76 6.96 16.24 -12.51
CA ALA A 76 7.64 16.60 -13.75
C ALA A 76 7.10 17.92 -14.33
N HIS A 77 5.79 18.13 -14.26
CA HIS A 77 5.14 19.38 -14.69
C HIS A 77 5.63 20.57 -13.87
N LEU A 78 5.67 20.45 -12.54
CA LEU A 78 6.17 21.50 -11.65
C LEU A 78 7.65 21.84 -11.90
N ALA A 79 8.49 20.82 -12.13
CA ALA A 79 9.90 21.04 -12.46
C ALA A 79 10.06 21.82 -13.78
N HIS A 80 9.28 21.48 -14.80
CA HIS A 80 9.28 22.23 -16.07
C HIS A 80 8.77 23.67 -15.91
N LEU A 81 7.76 23.91 -15.07
CA LEU A 81 7.28 25.25 -14.75
C LEU A 81 8.38 26.08 -14.05
N GLU A 82 9.06 25.50 -13.06
CA GLU A 82 10.17 26.14 -12.35
C GLU A 82 11.34 26.48 -13.30
N GLU A 83 11.65 25.60 -14.25
CA GLU A 83 12.65 25.86 -15.28
C GLU A 83 12.24 27.00 -16.22
N MET A 84 10.98 27.03 -16.67
CA MET A 84 10.47 28.13 -17.50
C MET A 84 10.48 29.48 -16.77
N GLU A 85 10.14 29.49 -15.48
CA GLU A 85 10.23 30.70 -14.64
C GLU A 85 11.69 31.17 -14.52
N ARG A 86 12.64 30.24 -14.35
CA ARG A 86 14.08 30.57 -14.31
C ARG A 86 14.63 31.04 -15.65
N THR A 87 14.19 30.49 -16.77
CA THR A 87 14.65 30.89 -18.12
C THR A 87 13.87 32.07 -18.70
N GLY A 88 12.86 32.58 -18.00
CA GLY A 88 11.99 33.67 -18.47
C GLY A 88 11.18 33.29 -19.70
N GLY A 89 10.81 32.01 -19.85
CA GLY A 89 10.04 31.50 -20.99
C GLY A 89 10.82 31.33 -22.29
N LYS A 90 12.16 31.30 -22.23
CA LYS A 90 12.99 30.93 -23.38
C LYS A 90 13.23 29.41 -23.37
N HIS A 91 12.74 28.75 -24.42
CA HIS A 91 13.01 27.34 -24.72
C HIS A 91 14.48 27.13 -25.08
#